data_AF-A0A5E4UXP9-F1
#
_entry.id   AF-A0A5E4UXP9-F1
#
_cell.length_a   1.000
_cell.length_b   1.000
_cell.length_c   1.000
_cell.angle_alpha   90.00
_cell.angle_beta   90.00
_cell.angle_gamma   90.00
#
_symmetry.space_group_name_H-M   'P 1'
#
loop_
_entity.id
_entity.type
_entity.pdbx_description
1 polymer ?
#
loop_
_entity_poly.entity_id
_entity_poly.type
_entity_poly.pdbx_seq_one_letter_code
_entity_poly.pdbx_strand_id
1 'polypeptide(L)'
;MSTSDNDNGKGGADSGDDGRDIPKSLAREGHVVWFYEHRKYLGFEWDELAREIKKSPVADPEHAIYFDTLAHAVVASDKLISPSLILYSPGKGLPPKVRG
;
A
#
# COMPACT_ATOMS: atom_id res chain seq x y z
N MET A 1 28.49 21.70 -32.10
CA MET A 1 28.86 20.34 -31.67
C MET A 1 29.35 20.50 -30.23
N SER A 2 28.77 19.92 -29.19
CA SER A 2 28.00 18.67 -29.11
C SER A 2 26.85 18.81 -28.11
N THR A 3 25.78 18.06 -28.39
CA THR A 3 24.56 17.96 -27.59
C THR A 3 24.81 17.22 -26.28
N SER A 4 24.11 17.68 -25.24
CA SER A 4 23.98 17.01 -23.95
C SER A 4 23.04 15.82 -24.11
N ASP A 5 23.57 14.61 -23.94
CA ASP A 5 22.76 13.40 -23.81
C ASP A 5 23.30 12.60 -22.63
N ASN A 6 22.51 12.48 -21.55
CA ASN A 6 22.15 11.15 -21.07
C ASN A 6 20.90 11.19 -20.19
N ASP A 7 19.79 10.87 -20.87
CA ASP A 7 18.62 10.19 -20.35
C ASP A 7 19.05 8.95 -19.52
N ASN A 8 18.66 8.88 -18.24
CA ASN A 8 18.40 7.58 -17.61
C ASN A 8 17.61 7.75 -16.30
N GLY A 9 16.43 7.13 -16.24
CA GLY A 9 15.60 7.12 -15.03
C GLY A 9 14.09 7.21 -15.28
N LYS A 10 13.64 6.99 -16.53
CA LYS A 10 12.23 6.80 -16.84
C LYS A 10 11.77 5.43 -16.33
N GLY A 11 11.45 5.38 -15.04
CA GLY A 11 10.80 4.25 -14.38
C GLY A 11 9.40 4.61 -13.89
N GLY A 12 8.68 5.44 -14.66
CA GLY A 12 7.26 5.71 -14.44
C GLY A 12 6.47 4.47 -14.81
N ALA A 13 6.40 3.51 -13.89
CA ALA A 13 5.42 2.45 -13.95
C ALA A 13 4.05 3.07 -13.65
N ASP A 14 3.48 3.66 -14.69
CA ASP A 14 2.05 3.87 -14.87
C ASP A 14 1.33 2.55 -14.55
N SER A 15 0.95 2.40 -13.28
CA SER A 15 0.32 1.20 -12.75
C SER A 15 -1.12 1.56 -12.46
N GLY A 16 -1.95 1.50 -13.50
CA GLY A 16 -3.41 1.40 -13.38
C GLY A 16 -4.10 2.63 -12.82
N ASP A 17 -4.34 3.61 -13.69
CA ASP A 17 -5.46 4.53 -13.56
C ASP A 17 -6.79 3.76 -13.68
N ASP A 18 -7.11 2.92 -12.69
CA ASP A 18 -8.43 2.29 -12.53
C ASP A 18 -9.41 3.24 -11.80
N GLY A 19 -9.11 4.55 -11.75
CA GLY A 19 -9.83 5.53 -10.93
C GLY A 19 -9.72 5.28 -9.41
N ARG A 20 -8.89 4.32 -9.01
CA ARG A 20 -8.60 3.98 -7.60
C ARG A 20 -7.36 4.77 -7.21
N ASP A 21 -7.54 5.75 -6.33
CA ASP A 21 -6.48 6.64 -5.81
C ASP A 21 -5.46 5.81 -5.04
N ILE A 22 -4.46 5.26 -5.73
CA ILE A 22 -3.42 4.40 -5.15
C ILE A 22 -2.23 5.28 -4.74
N PRO A 23 -1.63 5.03 -3.57
CA PRO A 23 -0.49 5.80 -3.10
C PRO A 23 0.73 5.65 -3.99
N LYS A 24 1.44 6.77 -4.20
CA LYS A 24 2.62 6.85 -5.08
C LYS A 24 3.84 6.08 -4.57
N SER A 25 3.94 5.90 -3.26
CA SER A 25 5.06 5.22 -2.61
C SER A 25 4.66 4.70 -1.25
N LEU A 26 5.23 3.56 -0.84
CA LEU A 26 5.04 2.98 0.48
C LEU A 26 6.30 3.11 1.34
N ALA A 27 6.13 3.05 2.66
CA ALA A 27 7.20 3.25 3.62
C ALA A 27 8.13 2.04 3.74
N ARG A 28 7.60 0.83 3.51
CA ARG A 28 8.30 -0.45 3.69
C ARG A 28 8.03 -1.40 2.53
N GLU A 29 8.88 -2.41 2.38
CA GLU A 29 8.64 -3.56 1.48
C GLU A 29 7.56 -4.47 2.07
N GLY A 30 6.73 -5.08 1.20
CA GLY A 30 5.71 -6.04 1.59
C GLY A 30 4.32 -5.75 1.00
N HIS A 31 3.37 -6.63 1.28
CA HIS A 31 1.98 -6.52 0.86
C HIS A 31 1.17 -5.72 1.87
N VAL A 32 0.48 -4.68 1.45
CA VAL A 32 -0.39 -3.87 2.29
C VAL A 32 -1.81 -3.88 1.74
N VAL A 33 -2.80 -3.85 2.64
CA VAL A 33 -4.20 -3.72 2.28
C VAL A 33 -4.55 -2.23 2.17
N TRP A 34 -5.11 -1.82 1.04
CA TRP A 34 -5.51 -0.45 0.72
C TRP A 34 -7.02 -0.34 0.55
N PHE A 35 -7.64 0.48 1.38
CA PHE A 35 -9.04 0.83 1.26
C PHE A 35 -9.19 2.02 0.31
N TYR A 36 -9.43 1.75 -0.96
CA TYR A 36 -9.49 2.78 -2.00
C TYR A 36 -10.66 3.76 -1.82
N GLU A 37 -11.77 3.35 -1.18
CA GLU A 37 -12.89 4.24 -0.86
C GLU A 37 -12.52 5.29 0.19
N HIS A 38 -11.71 4.89 1.18
CA HIS A 38 -11.35 5.75 2.31
C HIS A 38 -9.95 6.37 2.16
N ARG A 39 -9.19 5.96 1.14
CA ARG A 39 -7.77 6.30 0.95
C ARG A 39 -6.94 6.03 2.20
N LYS A 40 -7.15 4.85 2.79
CA LYS A 40 -6.50 4.41 4.04
C LYS A 40 -5.89 3.03 3.88
N TYR A 41 -4.88 2.75 4.68
CA TYR A 41 -4.26 1.44 4.80
C TYR A 41 -4.88 0.64 5.94
N LEU A 42 -4.78 -0.69 5.86
CA LEU A 42 -4.96 -1.50 7.06
C LEU A 42 -3.74 -1.33 7.96
N GLY A 43 -3.97 -0.78 9.14
CA GLY A 43 -2.97 -0.55 10.16
C GLY A 43 -3.35 -1.22 11.48
N PHE A 44 -2.57 -0.89 12.50
CA PHE A 44 -2.85 -1.21 13.87
C PHE A 44 -3.15 0.07 14.66
N GLU A 45 -4.20 0.03 15.46
CA GLU A 45 -4.56 1.10 16.38
C GLU A 45 -4.72 0.53 17.78
N TRP A 46 -4.34 1.31 18.77
CA TRP A 46 -4.51 0.95 20.17
C TRP A 46 -5.96 1.20 20.59
N ASP A 47 -6.68 0.14 20.92
CA ASP A 47 -8.03 0.24 21.47
C ASP A 47 -7.92 0.40 22.99
N GLU A 48 -8.18 1.62 23.49
CA GLU A 48 -8.09 1.92 24.92
C GLU A 48 -9.13 1.15 25.76
N LEU A 49 -10.29 0.84 25.18
CA LEU A 49 -11.38 0.16 25.88
C LEU A 49 -11.06 -1.32 26.09
N ALA A 50 -10.51 -1.97 25.06
CA ALA A 50 -10.14 -3.38 25.10
C ALA A 50 -8.68 -3.60 25.53
N ARG A 51 -7.88 -2.53 25.66
CA ARG A 51 -6.45 -2.54 26.03
C ARG A 51 -5.65 -3.49 25.14
N GLU A 52 -6.00 -3.54 23.87
CA GLU A 52 -5.39 -4.42 22.87
C GLU A 52 -5.15 -3.66 21.56
N ILE A 53 -4.20 -4.15 20.77
CA ILE A 53 -3.93 -3.61 19.44
C ILE A 53 -4.91 -4.24 18.46
N LYS A 54 -5.76 -3.42 17.84
CA LYS A 54 -6.74 -3.87 16.85
C LYS A 54 -6.37 -3.41 15.45
N LYS A 55 -6.86 -4.16 14.46
CA LYS A 55 -6.75 -3.77 13.05
C LYS A 55 -7.72 -2.61 12.79
N SER A 56 -7.19 -1.49 12.30
CA SER A 56 -7.96 -0.26 12.06
C SER A 56 -7.49 0.40 10.76
N PRO A 57 -8.36 1.11 10.01
CA PRO A 57 -7.96 1.85 8.82
C PRO A 57 -7.16 3.11 9.21
N VAL A 58 -5.88 3.15 8.86
CA VAL A 58 -4.94 4.24 9.14
C VAL A 58 -4.61 5.03 7.88
N ALA A 59 -4.39 6.34 8.00
CA ALA A 59 -3.95 7.16 6.86
C ALA A 59 -2.44 7.07 6.63
N ASP A 60 -1.67 6.84 7.69
CA ASP A 60 -0.21 6.83 7.62
C ASP A 60 0.34 5.50 7.10
N PRO A 61 1.15 5.51 6.03
CA PRO A 61 1.77 4.31 5.50
C PRO A 61 2.81 3.71 6.47
N GLU A 62 3.27 4.46 7.48
CA GLU A 62 4.20 3.97 8.51
C GLU A 62 3.52 3.10 9.56
N HIS A 63 2.23 3.34 9.82
CA HIS A 63 1.40 2.56 10.73
C HIS A 63 0.63 1.44 10.02
N ALA A 64 0.81 1.31 8.71
CA ALA A 64 0.22 0.25 7.91
C ALA A 64 0.87 -1.11 8.20
N ILE A 65 0.08 -2.17 8.08
CA ILE A 65 0.54 -3.55 8.21
C ILE A 65 1.11 -3.99 6.86
N TYR A 66 2.40 -4.32 6.87
CA TYR A 66 3.09 -4.93 5.73
C TYR A 66 3.19 -6.44 5.96
N PHE A 67 2.46 -7.20 5.17
CA PHE A 67 2.50 -8.64 5.15
C PHE A 67 3.61 -9.13 4.23
N ASP A 68 4.33 -10.16 4.66
CA ASP A 68 5.36 -10.79 3.84
C ASP A 68 4.74 -11.42 2.57
N THR A 69 3.56 -12.03 2.70
CA THR A 69 2.89 -12.77 1.63
C THR A 69 1.53 -12.18 1.24
N LEU A 70 1.18 -12.30 -0.05
CA LEU A 70 -0.13 -11.93 -0.59
C LEU A 70 -1.26 -12.66 0.15
N ALA A 71 -1.09 -13.94 0.46
CA ALA A 71 -2.11 -14.74 1.13
C ALA A 71 -2.48 -14.18 2.52
N HIS A 72 -1.49 -13.72 3.31
CA HIS A 72 -1.78 -13.07 4.58
C HIS A 72 -2.53 -11.76 4.41
N ALA A 73 -2.19 -10.97 3.39
CA ALA A 73 -2.88 -9.73 3.10
C ALA A 73 -4.34 -9.98 2.67
N VAL A 74 -4.58 -10.98 1.82
CA VAL A 74 -5.93 -11.38 1.38
C VAL A 74 -6.77 -11.91 2.55
N VAL A 75 -6.22 -12.76 3.41
CA VAL A 75 -6.93 -13.25 4.60
C VAL A 75 -7.20 -12.11 5.59
N ALA A 76 -6.30 -11.13 5.67
CA ALA A 76 -6.52 -9.95 6.49
C ALA A 76 -7.63 -9.06 5.92
N SER A 77 -7.71 -8.88 4.59
CA SER A 77 -8.77 -8.13 3.91
C SER A 77 -10.12 -8.86 3.91
N ASP A 78 -10.13 -10.19 3.81
CA ASP A 78 -11.36 -11.00 3.84
C ASP A 78 -12.11 -10.86 5.17
N LYS A 79 -11.38 -10.67 6.27
CA LYS A 79 -11.96 -10.38 7.58
C LYS A 79 -12.56 -8.98 7.69
N LEU A 80 -12.43 -8.13 6.67
CA LEU A 80 -12.88 -6.74 6.66
C LEU A 80 -14.12 -6.63 5.78
N ILE A 81 -15.09 -5.85 6.24
CA ILE A 81 -16.37 -5.66 5.54
C ILE A 81 -16.20 -4.65 4.38
N SER A 82 -15.16 -3.81 4.43
CA SER A 82 -14.90 -2.76 3.45
C SER A 82 -14.17 -3.28 2.22
N PRO A 83 -14.52 -2.81 1.01
CA PRO A 83 -13.80 -3.19 -0.19
C PRO A 83 -12.37 -2.65 -0.12
N SER A 84 -11.43 -3.52 -0.48
CA SER A 84 -10.00 -3.24 -0.35
C SER A 84 -9.21 -3.89 -1.48
N LEU A 85 -8.03 -3.33 -1.75
CA LEU A 85 -7.08 -3.82 -2.72
C LEU A 85 -5.81 -4.25 -2.00
N ILE A 86 -5.12 -5.24 -2.55
CA ILE A 86 -3.79 -5.58 -2.08
C ILE A 86 -2.74 -4.87 -2.94
N LEU A 87 -1.91 -4.07 -2.30
CA LEU A 87 -0.76 -3.41 -2.90
C LEU A 87 0.51 -4.13 -2.48
N TYR A 88 1.38 -4.46 -3.43
CA TYR A 88 2.72 -4.97 -3.16
C TYR A 88 3.76 -3.87 -3.32
N SER A 89 4.46 -3.55 -2.22
CA SER A 89 5.62 -2.69 -2.21
C SER A 89 6.89 -3.50 -2.47
N PRO A 90 7.62 -3.23 -3.56
CA PRO A 90 8.93 -3.84 -3.81
C PRO A 90 10.07 -3.15 -3.04
N GLY A 91 9.80 -2.10 -2.27
CA GLY A 91 10.83 -1.39 -1.49
C GLY A 91 10.55 0.10 -1.28
N LYS A 92 11.27 0.72 -0.35
CA LYS A 92 11.10 2.13 0.03
C LYS A 92 11.27 3.05 -1.18
N GLY A 93 10.25 3.88 -1.45
CA GLY A 93 10.28 4.87 -2.53
C GLY A 93 9.97 4.34 -3.93
N LEU A 94 9.65 3.05 -4.06
CA LEU A 94 9.17 2.47 -5.32
C LEU A 94 7.63 2.48 -5.39
N PRO A 95 7.06 2.60 -6.60
CA PRO A 95 5.63 2.56 -6.77
C PRO A 95 5.09 1.16 -6.45
N PRO A 96 4.01 1.05 -5.66
CA PRO A 96 3.39 -0.23 -5.37
C PRO A 96 2.72 -0.83 -6.60
N LYS A 97 2.67 -2.16 -6.66
CA LYS A 97 1.94 -2.92 -7.69
C LYS A 97 0.65 -3.47 -7.11
N VAL A 98 -0.48 -3.21 -7.76
CA VAL A 98 -1.76 -3.85 -7.41
C VAL A 98 -1.67 -5.36 -7.66
N ARG A 99 -2.19 -6.16 -6.72
CA ARG A 99 -2.16 -7.63 -6.78
C ARG A 99 -3.54 -8.28 -6.69
N GLY A 100 -4.58 -7.54 -6.31
CA GLY A 100 -5.96 -8.01 -6.22
C GLY A 100 -6.88 -6.90 -5.76
#